data_AF-A0A7V4IHZ0-F1
#
_entry.id   AF-A0A7V4IHZ0-F1
#
_cell.length_a   1.000
_cell.length_b   1.000
_cell.length_c   1.000
_cell.angle_alpha   90.00
_cell.angle_beta   90.00
_cell.angle_gamma   90.00
#
_symmetry.space_group_name_H-M   'P 1'
#
loop_
_entity.id
_entity.type
_entity.pdbx_description
1 polymer ?
#
loop_
_entity_poly.entity_id
_entity_poly.type
_entity_poly.pdbx_seq_one_letter_code
_entity_poly.pdbx_strand_id
1 'polypeptide(L)'
;MANLTLEATIDHGRITVAEPDRLPVTGKALLTVIEETKRKPDWDKIMAILGTAEAKLDGLQIEREARAEWDERERQQWGNR
;
A
#
# COMPACT_ATOMS: atom_id res chain seq x y z
N MET A 1 -11.38 -18.19 40.01
CA MET A 1 -11.07 -16.85 39.47
C MET A 1 -10.85 -17.03 37.98
N ALA A 2 -11.63 -16.37 37.13
CA ALA A 2 -11.50 -16.48 35.69
C ALA A 2 -10.48 -15.46 35.20
N ASN A 3 -9.44 -15.91 34.49
CA ASN A 3 -8.50 -15.02 33.82
C ASN A 3 -9.17 -14.52 32.53
N LEU A 4 -9.27 -13.20 32.37
CA LEU A 4 -9.80 -12.58 31.16
C LEU A 4 -8.62 -12.33 30.20
N THR A 5 -8.63 -12.99 29.04
CA THR A 5 -7.66 -12.74 27.96
C THR A 5 -8.34 -11.83 26.93
N LEU A 6 -7.70 -10.71 26.61
CA LEU A 6 -8.15 -9.76 25.59
C LEU A 6 -7.03 -9.48 24.61
N GLU A 7 -7.39 -9.22 23.37
CA GLU A 7 -6.46 -8.73 22.37
C GLU A 7 -6.16 -7.25 22.61
N ALA A 8 -4.87 -6.91 22.57
CA ALA A 8 -4.40 -5.55 22.73
C ALA A 8 -3.27 -5.26 21.75
N THR A 9 -3.29 -4.07 21.16
CA THR A 9 -2.21 -3.57 20.32
C THR A 9 -1.27 -2.69 21.14
N ILE A 10 0.03 -2.82 20.87
CA ILE A 10 1.06 -1.99 21.49
C ILE A 10 1.57 -1.03 20.42
N ASP A 11 1.26 0.25 20.58
CA ASP A 11 1.72 1.30 19.69
C ASP A 11 2.49 2.36 20.47
N HIS A 12 3.76 2.58 20.12
CA HIS A 12 4.64 3.54 20.80
C HIS A 12 4.65 3.44 22.35
N GLY A 13 4.55 2.22 22.90
CA GLY A 13 4.50 1.99 24.35
C GLY A 13 3.13 2.20 25.00
N ARG A 14 2.10 2.53 24.21
CA ARG A 14 0.70 2.60 24.62
C ARG A 14 -0.01 1.28 24.31
N ILE A 15 -0.65 0.70 25.31
CA ILE A 15 -1.46 -0.52 25.16
C ILE A 15 -2.90 -0.10 24.92
N THR A 16 -3.47 -0.52 23.80
CA THR A 16 -4.88 -0.30 23.47
C THR A 16 -5.58 -1.64 23.37
N VAL A 17 -6.61 -1.85 24.18
CA VAL A 17 -7.39 -3.09 24.19
C VAL A 17 -8.51 -2.97 23.16
N ALA A 18 -8.74 -4.01 22.36
CA ALA A 18 -9.77 -4.01 21.32
C ALA A 18 -11.20 -3.89 21.91
N GLU A 19 -11.41 -4.47 23.08
CA GLU A 19 -12.71 -4.50 23.78
C GLU A 19 -12.59 -3.86 25.18
N PRO A 20 -12.57 -2.51 25.27
CA PRO A 20 -12.37 -1.82 26.55
C PRO A 20 -13.51 -2.03 27.54
N ASP A 21 -14.73 -2.29 27.07
CA ASP A 21 -15.93 -2.46 27.91
C ASP A 21 -15.87 -3.72 28.79
N ARG A 22 -15.01 -4.68 28.43
CA ARG A 22 -14.80 -5.90 29.23
C ARG A 22 -13.78 -5.69 30.35
N LEU A 23 -13.11 -4.54 30.40
CA LEU A 23 -12.14 -4.24 31.44
C LEU A 23 -12.82 -3.75 32.72
N PRO A 24 -12.34 -4.17 33.89
CA PRO A 24 -12.77 -3.59 35.16
C PRO A 24 -12.27 -2.14 35.28
N VAL A 25 -13.04 -1.30 35.97
CA VAL A 25 -12.70 0.13 36.21
C VAL A 25 -11.35 0.29 36.93
N THR A 26 -10.99 -0.66 37.80
CA THR A 26 -9.69 -0.72 38.47
C THR A 26 -9.24 -2.17 38.62
N GLY A 27 -7.95 -2.46 38.38
CA GLY A 27 -7.40 -3.81 38.54
C GLY A 27 -5.91 -3.89 38.24
N LYS A 28 -5.33 -5.08 38.42
CA LYS A 28 -3.96 -5.42 38.00
C LYS A 28 -4.04 -6.37 36.82
N ALA A 29 -3.21 -6.16 35.80
CA ALA A 29 -3.16 -6.99 34.59
C ALA A 29 -1.78 -7.64 34.43
N LEU A 30 -1.76 -8.84 33.87
CA LEU A 30 -0.57 -9.50 33.36
C LEU A 30 -0.56 -9.36 31.83
N LEU A 31 0.57 -8.93 31.27
CA LEU A 31 0.73 -8.74 29.83
C LEU A 31 1.61 -9.85 29.26
N THR A 32 1.11 -10.54 28.23
CA THR A 32 1.92 -11.43 27.39
C THR A 32 2.09 -10.75 26.04
N VAL A 33 3.34 -10.41 25.70
CA VAL A 33 3.66 -9.79 24.41
C VAL A 33 3.87 -10.87 23.37
N ILE A 34 3.08 -10.84 22.30
CA ILE A 34 3.25 -11.70 21.14
C ILE A 34 4.07 -10.90 20.14
N GLU A 35 5.22 -11.42 19.71
CA GLU A 35 6.00 -10.77 18.64
C GLU A 35 5.19 -10.76 17.35
N GLU A 36 4.80 -9.57 16.89
CA GLU A 36 4.34 -9.41 15.52
C GLU A 36 5.51 -9.76 14.60
N THR A 37 5.34 -10.83 13.83
CA THR A 37 6.15 -11.05 12.64
C THR A 37 5.77 -9.99 11.60
N LYS A 38 6.25 -8.75 11.81
CA LYS A 38 6.23 -7.72 10.78
C LYS A 38 7.05 -8.27 9.63
N ARG A 39 6.38 -8.85 8.64
CA ARG A 39 6.97 -9.17 7.34
C ARG A 39 7.49 -7.85 6.80
N LYS A 40 8.78 -7.59 6.99
CA LYS A 40 9.45 -6.49 6.32
C LYS A 40 9.18 -6.69 4.82
N PRO A 41 8.65 -5.69 4.12
CA PRO A 41 8.51 -5.77 2.68
C PRO A 41 9.88 -6.11 2.10
N ASP A 42 9.93 -7.14 1.28
CA ASP A 42 11.13 -7.48 0.50
C ASP A 42 11.23 -6.45 -0.62
N TRP A 43 11.92 -5.35 -0.33
CA TRP A 43 12.09 -4.24 -1.26
C TRP A 43 12.77 -4.68 -2.56
N ASP A 44 13.63 -5.70 -2.50
CA ASP A 44 14.27 -6.25 -3.70
C ASP A 44 13.23 -6.94 -4.60
N LYS A 45 12.31 -7.73 -4.03
CA LYS A 45 11.19 -8.31 -4.79
C LYS A 45 10.23 -7.25 -5.32
N ILE A 46 9.93 -6.22 -4.52
CA ILE A 46 9.05 -5.12 -4.93
C ILE A 46 9.67 -4.36 -6.11
N MET A 47 10.96 -4.04 -6.03
CA MET A 47 11.70 -3.37 -7.11
C MET A 47 11.89 -4.27 -8.33
N ALA A 48 12.00 -5.59 -8.18
CA ALA A 48 12.04 -6.50 -9.32
C ALA A 48 10.72 -6.51 -10.10
N ILE A 49 9.58 -6.44 -9.40
CA ILE A 49 8.26 -6.34 -10.03
C ILE A 49 8.08 -4.96 -10.68
N LEU A 50 8.40 -3.89 -9.95
CA LEU A 50 8.18 -2.50 -10.41
C LEU A 50 9.22 -2.02 -11.43
N GLY A 51 10.45 -2.52 -11.38
CA GLY A 51 11.54 -2.20 -12.31
C GLY A 51 11.28 -2.69 -13.73
N THR A 52 10.28 -3.55 -13.94
CA THR A 52 9.80 -3.91 -15.29
C THR A 52 8.91 -2.83 -15.92
N ALA A 53 8.40 -1.88 -15.13
CA ALA A 53 7.62 -0.73 -15.63
C ALA A 53 8.52 0.47 -16.01
N GLU A 54 9.84 0.37 -15.82
CA GLU A 54 10.80 1.37 -16.28
C GLU A 54 11.10 1.18 -17.78
N ALA A 55 10.05 1.20 -18.61
CA ALA A 55 10.25 1.63 -19.97
C ALA A 55 10.71 3.09 -19.85
N LYS A 56 12.00 3.35 -20.06
CA LYS A 56 12.53 4.70 -20.31
C LYS A 56 11.90 5.21 -21.60
N LEU A 57 10.63 5.56 -21.51
CA LEU A 57 9.89 6.18 -22.56
C LEU A 57 10.46 7.58 -22.67
N ASP A 58 11.22 7.82 -23.73
CA ASP A 58 11.62 9.16 -24.11
C ASP A 58 10.33 9.97 -24.31
N GLY A 59 10.07 10.94 -23.43
CA GLY A 59 8.86 11.75 -23.47
C GLY A 59 8.69 12.45 -24.83
N LEU A 60 9.80 12.75 -25.50
CA LEU A 60 9.80 13.32 -26.85
C LEU A 60 9.32 12.32 -27.90
N GLN A 61 9.65 11.03 -27.74
CA GLN A 61 9.20 9.98 -28.64
C GLN A 61 7.69 9.73 -28.49
N ILE A 62 7.17 9.67 -27.26
CA ILE A 62 5.72 9.56 -27.01
C ILE A 62 4.97 10.74 -27.63
N GLU A 63 5.47 11.97 -27.42
CA GLU A 63 4.80 13.16 -27.95
C GLU A 63 4.72 13.13 -29.48
N ARG A 64 5.80 12.70 -30.14
CA ARG A 64 5.85 12.55 -31.60
C ARG A 64 4.90 11.48 -32.11
N GLU A 65 4.85 10.33 -31.46
CA GLU A 65 3.94 9.24 -31.82
C GLU A 65 2.47 9.65 -31.66
N ALA A 66 2.13 10.33 -30.55
CA ALA A 66 0.78 10.83 -30.31
C ALA A 66 0.36 11.90 -31.34
N ARG A 67 1.25 12.85 -31.69
CA ARG A 67 0.96 13.84 -32.74
C ARG A 67 0.79 13.20 -34.11
N ALA A 68 1.66 12.25 -34.47
CA ALA A 68 1.56 11.57 -35.76
C ALA A 68 0.22 10.80 -35.91
N GLU A 69 -0.27 10.19 -34.82
CA GLU A 69 -1.57 9.53 -34.79
C GLU A 69 -2.72 10.53 -35.02
N TRP A 70 -2.68 11.69 -34.37
CA TRP A 70 -3.71 12.72 -34.53
C TRP A 70 -3.69 13.34 -35.93
N ASP A 71 -2.50 13.66 -36.46
CA ASP A 71 -2.34 14.19 -37.83
C ASP A 71 -2.84 13.19 -38.88
N GLU A 72 -2.64 11.89 -38.66
CA GLU A 72 -3.15 10.83 -39.54
C GLU A 72 -4.68 10.73 -39.47
N ARG A 73 -5.27 10.83 -38.27
CA ARG A 73 -6.73 10.85 -38.11
C ARG A 73 -7.35 12.09 -38.76
N GLU A 74 -6.75 13.27 -38.60
CA GLU A 74 -7.21 14.47 -39.28
C GLU A 74 -7.12 14.35 -40.79
N ARG A 75 -5.99 13.82 -41.33
CA ARG A 75 -5.85 13.57 -42.77
C ARG A 75 -6.89 12.59 -43.30
N GLN A 76 -7.20 11.53 -42.57
CA GLN A 76 -8.25 10.57 -42.96
C GLN A 76 -9.66 11.17 -42.87
N GLN A 77 -9.91 12.04 -41.90
CA GLN A 77 -11.23 12.64 -41.68
C GLN A 77 -11.52 13.84 -42.60
N TRP A 78 -10.49 14.60 -43.00
CA TRP A 78 -10.65 15.87 -43.73
C TRP A 78 -9.87 15.96 -45.04
N GLY A 79 -8.91 15.07 -45.30
CA GLY A 79 -8.05 15.09 -46.50
C GLY A 79 -8.67 14.48 -47.76
N ASN A 80 -9.94 14.09 -47.72
CA ASN A 80 -10.68 13.52 -48.87
C ASN A 80 -11.77 14.49 -49.40
N ARG A 81 -11.55 15.80 -49.28
CA ARG A 81 -12.37 16.87 -49.88
C ARG A 81 -11.58 17.61 -50.95
#